data_AF-A0A6G9SNL8-F1
#
_entry.id   AF-A0A6G9SNL8-F1
#
_cell.length_a   1.000
_cell.length_b   1.000
_cell.length_c   1.000
_cell.angle_alpha   90.00
_cell.angle_beta   90.00
_cell.angle_gamma   90.00
#
_symmetry.space_group_name_H-M   'P 1'
#
loop_
_entity.id
_entity.type
_entity.pdbx_description
1 polymer ?
#
loop_
_entity_poly.entity_id
_entity_poly.type
_entity_poly.pdbx_seq_one_letter_code
_entity_poly.pdbx_strand_id
1 'polypeptide(L)'
;MSQITIQCRLVASEFTRQQLWKLMAEKNTPLINELLLRVAQNPEFESWRQKGKHPSGIVKELCQPLKSHPCFIGQPGRFYTSAIAIVNYIYKSWFALMKRSQSQLEGKIRWWEMLKSDTELVEASGVTLESLRNKAAEILAELTPQSDTVKAQPAKGNKRKKTKKAKVAEGDHSISKTLFDTYRDTEDILTRCAISYLLKNGCKINNKEEDAEKFAKRRRKLEIQIERLRAKLKARIPKGRDLTDAKWLETLLLATDNVPESEEEAKSWQDSLLKKSSKVPFPVAYETNEDMTWFKNEHERICVKFNGLGEHTFQVYCDSRHLHWFQRFLEDQQIKQKSKNQHSSSLFTLRSGRIAWQEGDGKGDPWKVNRLILYCSVDTRLWTAEGTNLVRVEKAEEIAKTITQTKAKGELNVQQLAHIKRKNSSLARINNPFPRPSKPLYKGQSHILVAVSLGLEKPATVAVVDGSTSTVITYRSIKQLLGDNYKLLNQQRQQKHSLSHQRQIAQMLAAPNQMGESQLGQYVDRLLAREIVAIAQTYKAGSIVLPKLGDMREQVQSEIQAKAEQKSDLIEVQQKYAKQYRVSVYQWSYGQLLANIHSSAAKAGIVIEESKQPIRGSPQEKAKELAIAAYHSRQKS
;
A
#
# COMPACT_ATOMS: atom_id res chain seq x y z
N MET A 1 4.77 11.02 0.99
CA MET A 1 3.37 11.45 0.81
C MET A 1 3.21 12.86 1.37
N SER A 2 2.77 13.83 0.55
CA SER A 2 2.57 15.23 0.96
C SER A 2 1.21 15.51 1.60
N GLN A 3 0.27 14.57 1.49
CA GLN A 3 -1.06 14.67 2.08
C GLN A 3 -1.12 13.99 3.46
N ILE A 4 -1.72 14.67 4.43
CA ILE A 4 -1.99 14.14 5.77
C ILE A 4 -3.49 14.17 6.05
N THR A 5 -3.95 13.28 6.92
CA THR A 5 -5.32 13.31 7.45
C THR A 5 -5.29 13.89 8.85
N ILE A 6 -6.03 14.97 9.08
CA ILE A 6 -6.30 15.51 10.42
C ILE A 6 -7.74 15.19 10.82
N GLN A 7 -8.01 15.17 12.12
CA GLN A 7 -9.34 14.91 12.65
C GLN A 7 -9.73 15.91 13.73
N CYS A 8 -11.02 16.21 13.81
CA CYS A 8 -11.63 17.00 14.88
C CYS A 8 -13.01 16.45 15.24
N ARG A 9 -13.44 16.71 16.48
CA ARG A 9 -14.81 16.46 16.92
C ARG A 9 -15.71 17.58 16.39
N LEU A 10 -16.88 17.19 15.88
CA LEU A 10 -17.94 18.13 15.54
C LEU A 10 -18.97 18.17 16.67
N VAL A 11 -19.34 19.38 17.10
CA VAL A 11 -20.38 19.62 18.10
C VAL A 11 -21.52 20.40 17.43
N ALA A 12 -22.74 19.90 17.56
CA ALA A 12 -23.94 20.53 17.03
C ALA A 12 -25.12 20.31 17.98
N SER A 13 -26.22 21.01 17.75
CA SER A 13 -27.46 20.83 18.53
C SER A 13 -27.91 19.37 18.50
N GLU A 14 -28.62 18.93 19.54
CA GLU A 14 -29.14 17.56 19.61
C GLU A 14 -30.02 17.23 18.40
N PHE A 15 -30.91 18.16 18.03
CA PHE A 15 -31.74 18.05 16.82
C PHE A 15 -30.89 17.79 15.57
N THR A 16 -29.83 18.57 15.35
CA THR A 16 -28.93 18.39 14.21
C THR A 16 -28.25 17.01 14.22
N ARG A 17 -27.78 16.57 15.40
CA ARG A 17 -27.12 15.26 15.55
C ARG A 17 -28.08 14.11 15.29
N GLN A 18 -29.32 14.22 15.77
CA GLN A 18 -30.37 13.24 15.54
C GLN A 18 -30.74 13.16 14.06
N GLN A 19 -30.98 14.31 13.40
CA GLN A 19 -31.30 14.35 11.98
C GLN A 19 -30.17 13.76 11.12
N LEU A 20 -28.92 14.13 11.42
CA LEU A 20 -27.76 13.58 10.71
C LEU A 20 -27.62 12.07 10.95
N TRP A 21 -27.86 11.59 12.17
CA TRP A 21 -27.86 10.17 12.47
C TRP A 21 -28.90 9.42 11.64
N LYS A 22 -30.17 9.85 11.68
CA LYS A 22 -31.27 9.25 10.88
C LYS A 22 -30.89 9.20 9.41
N LEU A 23 -30.38 10.31 8.88
CA LEU A 23 -30.01 10.38 7.47
C LEU A 23 -28.83 9.45 7.10
N MET A 24 -27.83 9.30 7.98
CA MET A 24 -26.70 8.41 7.75
C MET A 24 -27.02 6.92 7.98
N ALA A 25 -27.80 6.62 9.02
CA ALA A 25 -28.09 5.27 9.49
C ALA A 25 -29.30 4.64 8.79
N GLU A 26 -30.39 5.41 8.62
CA GLU A 26 -31.66 4.88 8.09
C GLU A 26 -31.77 5.04 6.57
N LYS A 27 -31.08 6.03 5.96
CA LYS A 27 -31.12 6.24 4.51
C LYS A 27 -29.82 5.87 3.80
N ASN A 28 -28.72 6.53 4.15
CA ASN A 28 -27.46 6.41 3.40
C ASN A 28 -26.78 5.04 3.56
N THR A 29 -26.77 4.46 4.77
CA THR A 29 -26.17 3.14 4.99
C THR A 29 -26.94 2.03 4.27
N PRO A 30 -28.29 1.98 4.36
CA PRO A 30 -29.10 1.07 3.55
C PRO A 30 -28.92 1.27 2.05
N LEU A 31 -28.81 2.51 1.56
CA LEU A 31 -28.51 2.78 0.15
C LEU A 31 -27.16 2.16 -0.27
N ILE A 32 -26.11 2.33 0.54
CA ILE A 32 -24.79 1.73 0.26
C ILE A 32 -24.89 0.21 0.26
N ASN A 33 -25.60 -0.38 1.23
CA ASN A 33 -25.81 -1.82 1.30
C ASN A 33 -26.51 -2.36 0.04
N GLU A 34 -27.56 -1.68 -0.41
CA GLU A 34 -28.30 -2.04 -1.62
C GLU A 34 -27.44 -1.92 -2.87
N LEU A 35 -26.65 -0.83 -3.00
CA LEU A 35 -25.72 -0.67 -4.11
C LEU A 35 -24.64 -1.76 -4.14
N LEU A 36 -24.14 -2.20 -2.98
CA LEU A 36 -23.21 -3.34 -2.91
C LEU A 36 -23.88 -4.62 -3.43
N LEU A 37 -25.14 -4.87 -3.08
CA LEU A 37 -25.87 -6.04 -3.58
C LEU A 37 -26.10 -5.97 -5.10
N ARG A 38 -26.55 -4.82 -5.62
CA ARG A 38 -26.84 -4.67 -7.06
C ARG A 38 -25.61 -4.79 -7.95
N VAL A 39 -24.44 -4.31 -7.50
CA VAL A 39 -23.19 -4.50 -8.25
C VAL A 39 -22.83 -5.97 -8.33
N ALA A 40 -23.02 -6.71 -7.23
CA ALA A 40 -22.74 -8.15 -7.16
C ALA A 40 -23.69 -8.99 -8.02
N GLN A 41 -24.95 -8.57 -8.15
CA GLN A 41 -25.98 -9.24 -8.95
C GLN A 41 -25.93 -8.89 -10.44
N ASN A 42 -25.00 -8.02 -10.85
CA ASN A 42 -24.93 -7.62 -12.25
C ASN A 42 -24.46 -8.79 -13.13
N PRO A 43 -25.10 -9.05 -14.29
CA PRO A 43 -24.69 -10.13 -15.21
C PRO A 43 -23.22 -10.07 -15.63
N GLU A 44 -22.64 -8.87 -15.76
CA GLU A 44 -21.24 -8.70 -16.16
C GLU A 44 -20.24 -8.80 -14.99
N PHE A 45 -20.71 -9.02 -13.75
CA PHE A 45 -19.87 -8.99 -12.55
C PHE A 45 -18.66 -9.92 -12.66
N GLU A 46 -18.85 -11.11 -13.22
CA GLU A 46 -17.79 -12.09 -13.45
C GLU A 46 -16.75 -11.62 -14.47
N SER A 47 -17.20 -10.95 -15.55
CA SER A 47 -16.30 -10.32 -16.53
C SER A 47 -15.46 -9.22 -15.89
N TRP A 48 -16.06 -8.40 -15.02
CA TRP A 48 -15.34 -7.36 -14.28
C TRP A 48 -14.35 -7.94 -13.28
N ARG A 49 -14.70 -9.08 -12.66
CA ARG A 49 -13.81 -9.82 -11.74
C ARG A 49 -12.54 -10.26 -12.45
N GLN A 50 -12.67 -10.86 -13.63
CA GLN A 50 -11.53 -11.30 -14.45
C GLN A 50 -10.68 -10.11 -14.93
N LYS A 51 -11.32 -9.02 -15.37
CA LYS A 51 -10.61 -7.79 -15.80
C LYS A 51 -9.92 -7.07 -14.63
N GLY A 52 -10.45 -7.24 -13.41
CA GLY A 52 -10.04 -6.58 -12.17
C GLY A 52 -10.51 -5.13 -12.07
N LYS A 53 -11.55 -4.75 -12.82
CA LYS A 53 -12.16 -3.41 -12.77
C LYS A 53 -13.58 -3.45 -13.33
N HIS A 54 -14.46 -2.63 -12.76
CA HIS A 54 -15.80 -2.34 -13.31
C HIS A 54 -15.79 -0.99 -14.06
N PRO A 55 -16.80 -0.71 -14.91
CA PRO A 55 -16.95 0.58 -15.60
C PRO A 55 -17.12 1.76 -14.63
N SER A 56 -16.60 2.95 -14.98
CA SER A 56 -16.60 4.13 -14.09
C SER A 56 -17.98 4.76 -13.84
N GLY A 57 -19.01 4.37 -14.62
CA GLY A 57 -20.37 4.89 -14.51
C GLY A 57 -21.38 3.94 -13.86
N ILE A 58 -21.06 2.64 -13.74
CA ILE A 58 -22.07 1.61 -13.43
C ILE A 58 -22.78 1.81 -12.10
N VAL A 59 -22.05 2.17 -11.04
CA VAL A 59 -22.65 2.39 -9.71
C VAL A 59 -23.56 3.61 -9.72
N LYS A 60 -23.23 4.63 -10.53
CA LYS A 60 -24.09 5.80 -10.71
C LYS A 60 -25.38 5.42 -11.42
N GLU A 61 -25.31 4.59 -12.46
CA GLU A 61 -26.48 4.08 -13.20
C GLU A 61 -27.38 3.26 -12.27
N LEU A 62 -26.81 2.33 -11.50
CA LEU A 62 -27.55 1.52 -10.51
C LEU A 62 -28.19 2.38 -9.40
N CYS A 63 -27.60 3.52 -9.08
CA CYS A 63 -28.12 4.44 -8.07
C CYS A 63 -29.28 5.32 -8.58
N GLN A 64 -29.38 5.60 -9.88
CA GLN A 64 -30.45 6.46 -10.41
C GLN A 64 -31.87 5.99 -10.07
N PRO A 65 -32.27 4.73 -10.33
CA PRO A 65 -33.63 4.28 -10.01
C PRO A 65 -33.90 4.28 -8.50
N LEU A 66 -32.86 4.11 -7.67
CA LEU A 66 -32.98 4.13 -6.22
C LEU A 66 -33.31 5.52 -5.67
N LYS A 67 -33.03 6.60 -6.40
CA LYS A 67 -33.35 7.97 -5.93
C LYS A 67 -34.83 8.21 -5.73
N SER A 68 -35.66 7.59 -6.56
CA SER A 68 -37.11 7.71 -6.54
C SER A 68 -37.78 6.69 -5.61
N HIS A 69 -37.01 5.74 -5.05
CA HIS A 69 -37.56 4.72 -4.17
C HIS A 69 -37.97 5.32 -2.81
N PRO A 70 -39.14 4.98 -2.24
CA PRO A 70 -39.62 5.56 -0.98
C PRO A 70 -38.61 5.48 0.18
N CYS A 71 -37.85 4.38 0.28
CA CYS A 71 -36.83 4.19 1.31
C CYS A 71 -35.66 5.18 1.23
N PHE A 72 -35.39 5.75 0.04
CA PHE A 72 -34.19 6.56 -0.21
C PHE A 72 -34.51 7.99 -0.65
N ILE A 73 -35.78 8.31 -0.88
CA ILE A 73 -36.21 9.64 -1.33
C ILE A 73 -35.97 10.71 -0.25
N GLY A 74 -35.77 11.96 -0.69
CA GLY A 74 -35.62 13.11 0.19
C GLY A 74 -34.26 13.22 0.90
N GLN A 75 -33.25 12.45 0.51
CA GLN A 75 -31.88 12.66 0.98
C GLN A 75 -31.15 13.69 0.10
N PRO A 76 -30.22 14.50 0.65
CA PRO A 76 -29.48 15.47 -0.14
C PRO A 76 -28.65 14.82 -1.26
N GLY A 77 -28.53 15.50 -2.40
CA GLY A 77 -27.75 15.04 -3.57
C GLY A 77 -26.32 14.58 -3.24
N ARG A 78 -25.72 15.19 -2.22
CA ARG A 78 -24.38 14.85 -1.72
C ARG A 78 -24.28 13.44 -1.18
N PHE A 79 -25.33 12.93 -0.53
CA PHE A 79 -25.34 11.59 0.07
C PHE A 79 -25.33 10.51 -1.01
N TYR A 80 -26.14 10.65 -2.06
CA TYR A 80 -26.06 9.76 -3.22
C TYR A 80 -24.66 9.74 -3.85
N THR A 81 -24.05 10.91 -4.03
CA THR A 81 -22.71 11.02 -4.62
C THR A 81 -21.66 10.34 -3.74
N SER A 82 -21.74 10.56 -2.42
CA SER A 82 -20.87 9.90 -1.45
C SER A 82 -21.07 8.37 -1.44
N ALA A 83 -22.31 7.88 -1.49
CA ALA A 83 -22.62 6.46 -1.53
C ALA A 83 -22.00 5.79 -2.77
N ILE A 84 -22.18 6.41 -3.95
CA ILE A 84 -21.58 5.95 -5.20
C ILE A 84 -20.05 5.89 -5.09
N ALA A 85 -19.42 6.93 -4.56
CA ALA A 85 -17.96 6.98 -4.39
C ALA A 85 -17.44 5.88 -3.45
N ILE A 86 -18.13 5.64 -2.34
CA ILE A 86 -17.76 4.60 -1.36
C ILE A 86 -17.83 3.21 -2.00
N VAL A 87 -18.93 2.90 -2.70
CA VAL A 87 -19.12 1.60 -3.36
C VAL A 87 -18.08 1.40 -4.46
N ASN A 88 -17.82 2.42 -5.29
CA ASN A 88 -16.75 2.40 -6.28
C ASN A 88 -15.38 2.10 -5.65
N TYR A 89 -15.05 2.75 -4.53
CA TYR A 89 -13.79 2.54 -3.84
C TYR A 89 -13.67 1.11 -3.26
N ILE A 90 -14.73 0.59 -2.67
CA ILE A 90 -14.81 -0.78 -2.12
C ILE A 90 -14.56 -1.80 -3.24
N TYR A 91 -15.30 -1.70 -4.34
CA TYR A 91 -15.14 -2.64 -5.46
C TYR A 91 -13.82 -2.49 -6.18
N LYS A 92 -13.31 -1.27 -6.39
CA LYS A 92 -11.98 -1.05 -6.96
C LYS A 92 -10.89 -1.79 -6.15
N SER A 93 -10.97 -1.70 -4.82
CA SER A 93 -10.02 -2.38 -3.93
C SER A 93 -10.21 -3.90 -3.96
N TRP A 94 -11.46 -4.37 -3.92
CA TRP A 94 -11.79 -5.80 -3.97
C TRP A 94 -11.36 -6.44 -5.29
N PHE A 95 -11.70 -5.85 -6.44
CA PHE A 95 -11.32 -6.36 -7.76
C PHE A 95 -9.80 -6.43 -7.95
N ALA A 96 -9.05 -5.46 -7.42
CA ALA A 96 -7.58 -5.50 -7.46
C ALA A 96 -7.02 -6.68 -6.63
N LEU A 97 -7.61 -6.97 -5.46
CA LEU A 97 -7.23 -8.13 -4.64
C LEU A 97 -7.61 -9.45 -5.30
N MET A 98 -8.78 -9.53 -5.94
CA MET A 98 -9.25 -10.72 -6.64
C MET A 98 -8.38 -11.02 -7.86
N LYS A 99 -8.07 -10.02 -8.69
CA LYS A 99 -7.16 -10.18 -9.83
C LYS A 99 -5.78 -10.66 -9.38
N ARG A 100 -5.23 -10.08 -8.32
CA ARG A 100 -3.95 -10.53 -7.75
C ARG A 100 -4.02 -11.99 -7.29
N SER A 101 -5.09 -12.37 -6.60
CA SER A 101 -5.28 -13.74 -6.11
C SER A 101 -5.47 -14.73 -7.25
N GLN A 102 -6.17 -14.33 -8.32
CA GLN A 102 -6.35 -15.12 -9.53
C GLN A 102 -5.03 -15.33 -10.26
N SER A 103 -4.24 -14.28 -10.49
CA SER A 103 -2.91 -14.41 -11.10
C SER A 103 -1.97 -15.29 -10.26
N GLN A 104 -2.07 -15.20 -8.92
CA GLN A 104 -1.34 -16.10 -8.03
C GLN A 104 -1.81 -17.56 -8.15
N LEU A 105 -3.10 -17.79 -8.27
CA LEU A 105 -3.66 -19.13 -8.47
C LEU A 105 -3.20 -19.72 -9.80
N GLU A 106 -3.34 -18.98 -10.90
CA GLU A 106 -2.90 -19.40 -12.23
C GLU A 106 -1.41 -19.73 -12.26
N GLY A 107 -0.57 -18.90 -11.64
CA GLY A 107 0.86 -19.17 -11.52
C GLY A 107 1.17 -20.43 -10.72
N LYS A 108 0.41 -20.72 -9.65
CA LYS A 108 0.60 -21.92 -8.84
C LYS A 108 0.04 -23.18 -9.49
N ILE A 109 -1.08 -23.09 -10.20
CA ILE A 109 -1.63 -24.21 -10.98
C ILE A 109 -0.64 -24.61 -12.06
N ARG A 110 -0.14 -23.65 -12.85
CA ARG A 110 0.91 -23.90 -13.84
C ARG A 110 2.12 -24.57 -13.20
N TRP A 111 2.59 -24.04 -12.06
CA TRP A 111 3.71 -24.64 -11.35
C TRP A 111 3.42 -26.06 -10.85
N TRP A 112 2.20 -26.33 -10.38
CA TRP A 112 1.80 -27.66 -9.91
C TRP A 112 1.71 -28.67 -11.06
N GLU A 113 1.25 -28.26 -12.23
CA GLU A 113 1.21 -29.10 -13.45
C GLU A 113 2.62 -29.46 -13.95
N MET A 114 3.58 -28.55 -13.81
CA MET A 114 4.98 -28.80 -14.21
C MET A 114 5.79 -29.57 -13.16
N LEU A 115 5.37 -29.51 -11.89
CA LEU A 115 6.10 -30.11 -10.78
C LEU A 115 5.86 -31.63 -10.72
N LYS A 116 6.66 -32.37 -11.50
CA LYS A 116 6.71 -33.84 -11.54
C LYS A 116 7.90 -34.41 -10.77
N SER A 117 7.76 -35.62 -10.24
CA SER A 117 8.89 -36.36 -9.64
C SER A 117 9.91 -36.78 -10.70
N ASP A 118 11.13 -37.11 -10.29
CA ASP A 118 12.15 -37.64 -11.19
C ASP A 118 11.67 -38.91 -11.90
N THR A 119 10.91 -39.77 -11.20
CA THR A 119 10.27 -40.97 -11.78
C THR A 119 9.20 -40.61 -12.82
N GLU A 120 8.30 -39.66 -12.52
CA GLU A 120 7.26 -39.20 -13.44
C GLU A 120 7.84 -38.49 -14.68
N LEU A 121 9.00 -37.83 -14.55
CA LEU A 121 9.70 -37.19 -15.67
C LEU A 121 10.40 -38.21 -16.57
N VAL A 122 10.99 -39.25 -15.99
CA VAL A 122 11.61 -40.38 -16.73
C VAL A 122 10.53 -41.17 -17.48
N GLU A 123 9.42 -41.48 -16.82
CA GLU A 123 8.27 -42.14 -17.46
C GLU A 123 7.66 -41.30 -18.59
N ALA A 124 7.49 -39.99 -18.38
CA ALA A 124 6.92 -39.11 -19.39
C ALA A 124 7.84 -38.87 -20.60
N SER A 125 9.16 -38.92 -20.41
CA SER A 125 10.14 -38.72 -21.49
C SER A 125 10.56 -40.03 -22.17
N GLY A 126 10.32 -41.18 -21.55
CA GLY A 126 10.77 -42.49 -22.04
C GLY A 126 12.30 -42.68 -22.00
N VAL A 127 13.01 -41.83 -21.25
CA VAL A 127 14.46 -41.69 -21.30
C VAL A 127 15.06 -41.75 -19.89
N THR A 128 16.27 -42.28 -19.76
CA THR A 128 16.96 -42.40 -18.47
C THR A 128 17.22 -41.05 -17.81
N LEU A 129 17.29 -41.05 -16.48
CA LEU A 129 17.49 -39.84 -15.68
C LEU A 129 18.81 -39.10 -16.02
N GLU A 130 19.84 -39.84 -16.44
CA GLU A 130 21.12 -39.25 -16.89
C GLU A 130 20.98 -38.49 -18.21
N SER A 131 20.25 -39.04 -19.17
CA SER A 131 20.00 -38.37 -20.45
C SER A 131 19.11 -37.13 -20.27
N LEU A 132 18.16 -37.16 -19.31
CA LEU A 132 17.38 -35.98 -18.90
C LEU A 132 18.26 -34.89 -18.27
N ARG A 133 19.24 -35.27 -17.42
CA ARG A 133 20.24 -34.35 -16.87
C ARG A 133 21.13 -33.75 -17.95
N ASN A 134 21.54 -34.53 -18.95
CA ASN A 134 22.36 -34.06 -20.06
C ASN A 134 21.61 -33.02 -20.92
N LYS A 135 20.32 -33.26 -21.23
CA LYS A 135 19.50 -32.27 -21.93
C LYS A 135 19.27 -31.01 -21.10
N ALA A 136 19.09 -31.16 -19.78
CA ALA A 136 19.00 -30.02 -18.87
C ALA A 136 20.31 -29.21 -18.82
N ALA A 137 21.48 -29.86 -18.94
CA ALA A 137 22.77 -29.18 -19.03
C ALA A 137 22.94 -28.41 -20.33
N GLU A 138 22.49 -28.97 -21.45
CA GLU A 138 22.48 -28.31 -22.76
C GLU A 138 21.64 -27.03 -22.73
N ILE A 139 20.41 -27.12 -22.20
CA ILE A 139 19.49 -25.97 -22.07
C ILE A 139 20.08 -24.89 -21.14
N LEU A 140 20.74 -25.27 -20.04
CA LEU A 140 21.43 -24.31 -19.18
C LEU A 140 22.62 -23.65 -19.89
N ALA A 141 23.38 -24.41 -20.69
CA ALA A 141 24.53 -23.89 -21.43
C ALA A 141 24.10 -22.89 -22.52
N GLU A 142 22.97 -23.12 -23.18
CA GLU A 142 22.38 -22.18 -24.15
C GLU A 142 21.87 -20.88 -23.49
N LEU A 143 21.41 -20.95 -22.24
CA LEU A 143 20.82 -19.82 -21.52
C LEU A 143 21.81 -19.01 -20.67
N THR A 144 23.04 -19.51 -20.49
CA THR A 144 24.09 -18.82 -19.73
C THR A 144 24.97 -18.05 -20.73
N PRO A 145 25.01 -16.71 -20.71
CA PRO A 145 25.91 -15.98 -21.61
C PRO A 145 27.36 -16.38 -21.30
N GLN A 146 28.08 -16.82 -22.32
CA GLN A 146 29.51 -17.11 -22.22
C GLN A 146 30.26 -15.88 -21.73
N SER A 147 30.69 -15.89 -20.48
CA SER A 147 31.69 -14.97 -19.96
C SER A 147 33.08 -15.61 -20.05
N ASP A 148 33.99 -14.86 -20.70
CA ASP A 148 35.46 -14.97 -20.75
C ASP A 148 36.04 -15.76 -21.95
N THR A 149 36.78 -15.13 -22.89
CA THR A 149 38.11 -14.53 -22.67
C THR A 149 38.58 -13.56 -23.78
N VAL A 150 39.64 -12.80 -23.47
CA VAL A 150 40.13 -11.52 -24.03
C VAL A 150 41.08 -11.67 -25.24
N LYS A 151 41.03 -10.76 -26.24
CA LYS A 151 42.16 -9.90 -26.73
C LYS A 151 41.93 -9.23 -28.12
N ALA A 152 42.23 -7.93 -28.14
CA ALA A 152 42.83 -7.09 -29.20
C ALA A 152 42.01 -6.67 -30.47
N GLN A 153 41.88 -5.35 -30.58
CA GLN A 153 41.44 -4.39 -31.62
C GLN A 153 42.10 -4.54 -33.03
N PRO A 154 41.89 -3.63 -34.02
CA PRO A 154 40.69 -2.90 -34.52
C PRO A 154 40.57 -2.91 -36.07
N ALA A 155 39.46 -2.43 -36.66
CA ALA A 155 39.42 -1.43 -37.78
C ALA A 155 38.13 -1.43 -38.64
N LYS A 156 37.63 -0.20 -38.85
CA LYS A 156 37.05 0.41 -40.08
C LYS A 156 35.84 -0.22 -40.81
N GLY A 157 34.80 0.61 -41.01
CA GLY A 157 34.22 0.81 -42.35
C GLY A 157 32.68 0.78 -42.51
N ASN A 158 32.10 1.97 -42.67
CA ASN A 158 30.97 2.34 -43.56
C ASN A 158 29.49 1.96 -43.29
N LYS A 159 28.74 3.03 -42.95
CA LYS A 159 27.38 3.48 -43.41
C LYS A 159 26.53 2.52 -44.27
N ARG A 160 25.28 2.27 -43.83
CA ARG A 160 24.04 2.51 -44.63
C ARG A 160 22.74 2.50 -43.80
N LYS A 161 21.70 3.08 -44.40
CA LYS A 161 20.49 3.73 -43.85
C LYS A 161 19.26 2.81 -43.70
N LYS A 162 18.47 3.12 -42.65
CA LYS A 162 16.99 3.15 -42.49
C LYS A 162 16.12 1.86 -42.46
N THR A 163 15.24 1.92 -41.44
CA THR A 163 13.84 1.43 -41.31
C THR A 163 13.54 -0.04 -41.02
N LYS A 164 13.19 -0.35 -39.76
CA LYS A 164 11.82 -0.68 -39.27
C LYS A 164 11.87 -1.04 -37.77
N LYS A 165 10.78 -0.73 -37.05
CA LYS A 165 10.55 -0.96 -35.61
C LYS A 165 11.17 -2.28 -35.09
N ALA A 166 12.23 -2.18 -34.31
CA ALA A 166 12.68 -3.26 -33.43
C ALA A 166 12.24 -2.95 -32.01
N LYS A 167 11.65 -3.95 -31.36
CA LYS A 167 11.24 -3.96 -29.96
C LYS A 167 12.45 -3.57 -29.09
N VAL A 168 12.20 -2.73 -28.10
CA VAL A 168 13.11 -2.43 -26.99
C VAL A 168 13.57 -3.76 -26.39
N ALA A 169 14.82 -4.11 -26.66
CA ALA A 169 15.56 -5.09 -25.90
C ALA A 169 16.17 -4.40 -24.67
N GLU A 170 16.39 -5.22 -23.64
CA GLU A 170 17.16 -4.99 -22.40
C GLU A 170 16.37 -4.77 -21.10
N GLY A 171 16.61 -5.73 -20.20
CA GLY A 171 16.16 -5.80 -18.82
C GLY A 171 16.20 -7.25 -18.34
N ASP A 172 17.38 -7.70 -17.89
CA ASP A 172 17.65 -8.93 -17.11
C ASP A 172 16.48 -9.91 -16.99
N HIS A 173 16.35 -10.85 -17.92
CA HIS A 173 15.45 -11.97 -17.73
C HIS A 173 16.17 -13.01 -16.88
N SER A 174 15.72 -13.18 -15.62
CA SER A 174 16.15 -14.29 -14.77
C SER A 174 15.99 -15.61 -15.53
N ILE A 175 17.02 -16.46 -15.53
CA ILE A 175 17.05 -17.77 -16.22
C ILE A 175 15.75 -18.56 -16.02
N SER A 176 15.18 -18.51 -14.81
CA SER A 176 13.88 -19.13 -14.50
C SER A 176 12.74 -18.67 -15.40
N LYS A 177 12.65 -17.37 -15.70
CA LYS A 177 11.57 -16.79 -16.52
C LYS A 177 11.69 -17.23 -17.96
N THR A 178 12.91 -17.24 -18.50
CA THR A 178 13.19 -17.77 -19.84
C THR A 178 12.82 -19.25 -19.92
N LEU A 179 13.16 -20.06 -18.91
CA LEU A 179 12.74 -21.46 -18.83
C LEU A 179 11.21 -21.63 -18.80
N PHE A 180 10.46 -20.79 -18.06
CA PHE A 180 8.99 -20.82 -18.08
C PHE A 180 8.40 -20.48 -19.46
N ASP A 181 9.01 -19.53 -20.18
CA ASP A 181 8.59 -19.14 -21.53
C ASP A 181 8.93 -20.26 -22.54
N THR A 182 10.14 -20.83 -22.49
CA THR A 182 10.56 -21.96 -23.34
C THR A 182 9.71 -23.22 -23.12
N TYR A 183 9.30 -23.53 -21.87
CA TYR A 183 8.40 -24.66 -21.59
C TYR A 183 7.03 -24.51 -22.28
N ARG A 184 6.56 -23.27 -22.43
CA ARG A 184 5.29 -22.97 -23.09
C ARG A 184 5.38 -23.11 -24.61
N ASP A 185 6.48 -22.64 -25.19
CA ASP A 185 6.63 -22.54 -26.65
C ASP A 185 7.15 -23.84 -27.28
N THR A 186 7.71 -24.75 -26.48
CA THR A 186 8.28 -26.02 -26.96
C THR A 186 7.26 -27.15 -26.86
N GLU A 187 7.06 -27.88 -27.95
CA GLU A 187 6.20 -29.08 -28.01
C GLU A 187 6.96 -30.38 -27.69
N ASP A 188 8.30 -30.37 -27.77
CA ASP A 188 9.14 -31.52 -27.45
C ASP A 188 9.02 -31.92 -25.97
N ILE A 189 8.64 -33.17 -25.75
CA ILE A 189 8.38 -33.77 -24.44
C ILE A 189 9.67 -33.88 -23.62
N LEU A 190 10.78 -34.22 -24.26
CA LEU A 190 12.08 -34.36 -23.59
C LEU A 190 12.59 -33.00 -23.10
N THR A 191 12.54 -31.98 -23.96
CA THR A 191 12.88 -30.59 -23.59
C THR A 191 11.97 -30.05 -22.48
N ARG A 192 10.66 -30.34 -22.53
CA ARG A 192 9.73 -29.98 -21.44
C ARG A 192 10.09 -30.66 -20.11
N CYS A 193 10.41 -31.95 -20.14
CA CYS A 193 10.78 -32.68 -18.94
C CYS A 193 12.12 -32.19 -18.35
N ALA A 194 13.09 -31.87 -19.20
CA ALA A 194 14.37 -31.27 -18.80
C ALA A 194 14.19 -29.87 -18.17
N ILE A 195 13.31 -29.02 -18.75
CA ILE A 195 12.99 -27.70 -18.19
C ILE A 195 12.28 -27.83 -16.83
N SER A 196 11.31 -28.74 -16.69
CA SER A 196 10.64 -29.01 -15.41
C SER A 196 11.62 -29.49 -14.34
N TYR A 197 12.60 -30.33 -14.70
CA TYR A 197 13.67 -30.76 -13.81
C TYR A 197 14.54 -29.58 -13.34
N LEU A 198 14.95 -28.70 -14.26
CA LEU A 198 15.71 -27.48 -13.93
C LEU A 198 14.92 -26.56 -12.99
N LEU A 199 13.65 -26.27 -13.30
CA LEU A 199 12.81 -25.41 -12.48
C LEU A 199 12.56 -26.00 -11.08
N LYS A 200 12.41 -27.33 -10.97
CA LYS A 200 12.25 -28.04 -9.67
C LYS A 200 13.45 -27.85 -8.76
N ASN A 201 14.65 -27.92 -9.34
CA ASN A 201 15.94 -27.86 -8.63
C ASN A 201 16.54 -26.44 -8.55
N GLY A 202 15.78 -25.40 -8.92
CA GLY A 202 16.23 -24.02 -8.80
C GLY A 202 17.24 -23.61 -9.88
N CYS A 203 17.04 -24.08 -11.11
CA CYS A 203 17.91 -23.90 -12.27
C CYS A 203 19.32 -24.50 -12.07
N LYS A 204 19.39 -25.64 -11.37
CA LYS A 204 20.63 -26.38 -11.10
C LYS A 204 20.44 -27.87 -11.37
N ILE A 205 21.54 -28.53 -11.71
CA ILE A 205 21.60 -29.99 -11.86
C ILE A 205 22.10 -30.56 -10.53
N ASN A 206 21.32 -31.45 -9.93
CA ASN A 206 21.70 -32.13 -8.70
C ASN A 206 22.17 -33.54 -9.04
N ASN A 207 23.35 -33.92 -8.55
CA ASN A 207 23.90 -35.27 -8.72
C ASN A 207 23.28 -36.30 -7.76
N LYS A 208 22.59 -35.83 -6.71
CA LYS A 208 21.88 -36.69 -5.75
C LYS A 208 20.49 -37.04 -6.27
N GLU A 209 20.04 -38.25 -5.98
CA GLU A 209 18.67 -38.70 -6.24
C GLU A 209 17.65 -37.90 -5.43
N GLU A 210 16.43 -37.82 -5.94
CA GLU A 210 15.33 -37.09 -5.30
C GLU A 210 14.84 -37.80 -4.04
N ASP A 211 14.74 -37.04 -2.94
CA ASP A 211 14.04 -37.48 -1.74
C ASP A 211 12.52 -37.43 -1.98
N ALA A 212 11.94 -38.62 -2.17
CA ALA A 212 10.52 -38.80 -2.49
C ALA A 212 9.58 -38.22 -1.42
N GLU A 213 9.92 -38.35 -0.13
CA GLU A 213 9.10 -37.80 0.96
C GLU A 213 9.12 -36.26 0.94
N LYS A 214 10.29 -35.68 0.75
CA LYS A 214 10.45 -34.22 0.67
C LYS A 214 9.75 -33.63 -0.55
N PHE A 215 9.77 -34.34 -1.67
CA PHE A 215 9.00 -33.98 -2.86
C PHE A 215 7.49 -34.06 -2.60
N ALA A 216 7.00 -35.17 -2.03
CA ALA A 216 5.58 -35.34 -1.70
C ALA A 216 5.08 -34.24 -0.74
N LYS A 217 5.86 -33.92 0.31
CA LYS A 217 5.58 -32.81 1.24
C LYS A 217 5.53 -31.46 0.51
N ARG A 218 6.44 -31.21 -0.44
CA ARG A 218 6.47 -29.97 -1.26
C ARG A 218 5.25 -29.87 -2.18
N ARG A 219 4.87 -30.96 -2.84
CA ARG A 219 3.71 -31.05 -3.74
C ARG A 219 2.40 -30.86 -2.96
N ARG A 220 2.22 -31.56 -1.83
CA ARG A 220 1.06 -31.40 -0.94
C ARG A 220 0.94 -29.97 -0.39
N LYS A 221 2.06 -29.34 -0.03
CA LYS A 221 2.07 -27.93 0.40
C LYS A 221 1.62 -26.97 -0.72
N LEU A 222 1.98 -27.25 -1.97
CA LEU A 222 1.55 -26.45 -3.11
C LEU A 222 0.06 -26.65 -3.39
N GLU A 223 -0.43 -27.88 -3.32
CA GLU A 223 -1.84 -28.23 -3.44
C GLU A 223 -2.71 -27.53 -2.38
N ILE A 224 -2.35 -27.62 -1.09
CA ILE A 224 -3.04 -26.90 -0.01
C ILE A 224 -3.05 -25.38 -0.27
N GLN A 225 -1.99 -24.83 -0.86
CA GLN A 225 -1.97 -23.42 -1.23
C GLN A 225 -2.91 -23.07 -2.38
N ILE A 226 -3.05 -23.97 -3.36
CA ILE A 226 -4.01 -23.85 -4.46
C ILE A 226 -5.43 -23.93 -3.90
N GLU A 227 -5.73 -24.92 -3.06
CA GLU A 227 -7.03 -25.06 -2.38
C GLU A 227 -7.37 -23.80 -1.57
N ARG A 228 -6.45 -23.29 -0.77
CA ARG A 228 -6.63 -22.05 -0.01
C ARG A 228 -6.87 -20.84 -0.91
N LEU A 229 -6.18 -20.74 -2.04
CA LEU A 229 -6.40 -19.65 -3.00
C LEU A 229 -7.74 -19.79 -3.73
N ARG A 230 -8.15 -21.01 -4.09
CA ARG A 230 -9.49 -21.29 -4.63
C ARG A 230 -10.57 -20.91 -3.62
N ALA A 231 -10.42 -21.30 -2.36
CA ALA A 231 -11.33 -20.88 -1.27
C ALA A 231 -11.35 -19.35 -1.09
N LYS A 232 -10.20 -18.68 -1.22
CA LYS A 232 -10.13 -17.20 -1.19
C LYS A 232 -10.76 -16.54 -2.41
N LEU A 233 -10.74 -17.17 -3.57
CA LEU A 233 -11.44 -16.66 -4.77
C LEU A 233 -12.94 -16.95 -4.72
N LYS A 234 -13.35 -18.01 -4.03
CA LYS A 234 -14.73 -18.20 -3.57
C LYS A 234 -15.12 -17.24 -2.44
N ALA A 235 -14.18 -16.44 -1.90
CA ALA A 235 -14.45 -15.59 -0.75
C ALA A 235 -15.52 -14.53 -1.06
N ARG A 236 -16.24 -14.19 0.00
CA ARG A 236 -17.44 -13.38 -0.01
C ARG A 236 -17.23 -12.01 -0.66
N ILE A 237 -18.19 -11.70 -1.52
CA ILE A 237 -18.47 -10.38 -2.10
C ILE A 237 -18.48 -9.32 -0.99
N PRO A 238 -18.07 -8.06 -1.26
CA PRO A 238 -18.15 -6.98 -0.29
C PRO A 238 -19.53 -6.89 0.36
N LYS A 239 -19.58 -7.04 1.68
CA LYS A 239 -20.83 -6.98 2.46
C LYS A 239 -21.07 -5.57 2.99
N GLY A 240 -22.34 -5.22 3.12
CA GLY A 240 -22.81 -4.01 3.79
C GLY A 240 -22.58 -4.01 5.31
N ARG A 241 -23.01 -2.93 5.96
CA ARG A 241 -23.05 -2.81 7.42
C ARG A 241 -24.43 -3.19 7.94
N ASP A 242 -24.47 -4.04 8.95
CA ASP A 242 -25.66 -4.27 9.76
C ASP A 242 -25.56 -3.38 11.00
N LEU A 243 -26.49 -2.44 11.14
CA LEU A 243 -26.54 -1.51 12.28
C LEU A 243 -27.51 -1.97 13.37
N THR A 244 -28.42 -2.89 13.04
CA THR A 244 -29.49 -3.37 13.92
C THR A 244 -29.21 -4.76 14.47
N ASP A 245 -28.10 -5.38 14.04
CA ASP A 245 -27.72 -6.77 14.35
C ASP A 245 -28.80 -7.78 13.94
N ALA A 246 -29.69 -7.41 13.01
CA ALA A 246 -30.82 -8.24 12.62
C ALA A 246 -30.36 -9.56 12.01
N LYS A 247 -29.34 -9.52 11.14
CA LYS A 247 -28.78 -10.74 10.53
C LYS A 247 -28.06 -11.61 11.53
N TRP A 248 -27.45 -11.00 12.55
CA TRP A 248 -26.80 -11.73 13.62
C TRP A 248 -27.86 -12.46 14.46
N LEU A 249 -28.96 -11.78 14.81
CA LEU A 249 -30.08 -12.37 15.54
C LEU A 249 -30.76 -13.49 14.73
N GLU A 250 -31.03 -13.27 13.44
CA GLU A 250 -31.56 -14.30 12.54
C GLU A 250 -30.65 -15.52 12.48
N THR A 251 -29.33 -15.31 12.38
CA THR A 251 -28.36 -16.42 12.37
C THR A 251 -28.31 -17.13 13.72
N LEU A 252 -28.46 -16.39 14.83
CA LEU A 252 -28.47 -16.97 16.17
C LEU A 252 -29.70 -17.85 16.37
N LEU A 253 -30.89 -17.37 15.99
CA LEU A 253 -32.12 -18.15 16.03
C LEU A 253 -31.99 -19.41 15.17
N LEU A 254 -31.54 -19.24 13.92
CA LEU A 254 -31.36 -20.35 13.00
C LEU A 254 -30.36 -21.40 13.52
N ALA A 255 -29.26 -20.96 14.15
CA ALA A 255 -28.26 -21.85 14.76
C ALA A 255 -28.70 -22.47 16.09
N THR A 256 -29.73 -21.91 16.74
CA THR A 256 -30.31 -22.47 17.97
C THR A 256 -31.37 -23.51 17.63
N ASP A 257 -32.16 -23.27 16.58
CA ASP A 257 -33.31 -24.10 16.21
C ASP A 257 -32.94 -25.22 15.23
N ASN A 258 -31.81 -25.13 14.52
CA ASN A 258 -31.43 -26.10 13.49
C ASN A 258 -29.99 -26.62 13.68
N VAL A 259 -29.75 -27.83 13.17
CA VAL A 259 -28.41 -28.40 13.01
C VAL A 259 -27.93 -28.09 11.59
N PRO A 260 -26.71 -27.55 11.41
CA PRO A 260 -26.20 -27.24 10.07
C PRO A 260 -26.05 -28.51 9.24
N GLU A 261 -26.49 -28.47 7.98
CA GLU A 261 -26.49 -29.62 7.08
C GLU A 261 -25.09 -29.93 6.54
N SER A 262 -24.17 -28.96 6.60
CA SER A 262 -22.79 -29.10 6.12
C SER A 262 -21.78 -28.32 6.97
N GLU A 263 -20.50 -28.71 6.87
CA GLU A 263 -19.40 -27.95 7.49
C GLU A 263 -19.30 -26.51 6.95
N GLU A 264 -19.63 -26.30 5.67
CA GLU A 264 -19.62 -24.96 5.07
C GLU A 264 -20.70 -24.06 5.67
N GLU A 265 -21.87 -24.63 5.94
CA GLU A 265 -22.98 -23.95 6.59
C GLU A 265 -22.67 -23.66 8.06
N ALA A 266 -22.20 -24.65 8.82
CA ALA A 266 -21.77 -24.48 10.20
C ALA A 266 -20.74 -23.36 10.34
N LYS A 267 -19.75 -23.35 9.43
CA LYS A 267 -18.72 -22.30 9.37
C LYS A 267 -19.31 -20.95 8.98
N SER A 268 -20.28 -20.89 8.07
CA SER A 268 -20.97 -19.65 7.70
C SER A 268 -21.74 -19.04 8.87
N TRP A 269 -22.41 -19.86 9.67
CA TRP A 269 -23.10 -19.43 10.89
C TRP A 269 -22.10 -18.93 11.92
N GLN A 270 -21.06 -19.72 12.21
CA GLN A 270 -19.99 -19.36 13.13
C GLN A 270 -19.30 -18.04 12.72
N ASP A 271 -18.94 -17.90 11.45
CA ASP A 271 -18.33 -16.67 10.91
C ASP A 271 -19.25 -15.46 11.08
N SER A 272 -20.56 -15.65 10.98
CA SER A 272 -21.53 -14.56 11.13
C SER A 272 -21.73 -14.19 12.60
N LEU A 273 -21.74 -15.17 13.50
CA LEU A 273 -21.91 -14.96 14.95
C LEU A 273 -20.66 -14.39 15.62
N LEU A 274 -19.45 -14.81 15.20
CA LEU A 274 -18.18 -14.30 15.72
C LEU A 274 -17.81 -12.91 15.16
N LYS A 275 -18.49 -12.46 14.11
CA LYS A 275 -18.17 -11.19 13.46
C LYS A 275 -18.70 -10.02 14.28
N LYS A 276 -17.79 -9.19 14.79
CA LYS A 276 -18.15 -7.90 15.39
C LYS A 276 -18.84 -7.02 14.34
N SER A 277 -20.12 -6.72 14.55
CA SER A 277 -20.88 -5.78 13.73
C SER A 277 -20.40 -4.34 13.94
N SER A 278 -20.60 -3.50 12.91
CA SER A 278 -20.26 -2.08 13.00
C SER A 278 -21.50 -1.34 13.49
N LYS A 279 -21.48 -0.86 14.74
CA LYS A 279 -22.61 -0.09 15.32
C LYS A 279 -22.78 1.32 14.77
N VAL A 280 -21.88 1.76 13.89
CA VAL A 280 -21.89 3.11 13.31
C VAL A 280 -22.14 3.08 11.79
N PRO A 281 -22.91 4.04 11.27
CA PRO A 281 -23.24 4.12 9.84
C PRO A 281 -22.02 4.40 8.97
N PHE A 282 -22.16 4.15 7.66
CA PHE A 282 -21.12 4.53 6.71
C PHE A 282 -20.86 6.04 6.75
N PRO A 283 -19.59 6.47 6.65
CA PRO A 283 -19.23 7.87 6.63
C PRO A 283 -19.69 8.57 5.34
N VAL A 284 -19.81 9.90 5.38
CA VAL A 284 -20.17 10.73 4.22
C VAL A 284 -18.93 11.47 3.74
N ALA A 285 -18.58 11.27 2.47
CA ALA A 285 -17.42 11.89 1.84
C ALA A 285 -17.79 13.21 1.13
N TYR A 286 -16.97 14.22 1.36
CA TYR A 286 -16.98 15.52 0.73
C TYR A 286 -15.68 15.66 -0.06
N GLU A 287 -15.73 15.26 -1.33
CA GLU A 287 -14.53 15.04 -2.16
C GLU A 287 -13.86 16.34 -2.60
N THR A 288 -14.56 17.47 -2.54
CA THR A 288 -14.01 18.77 -2.91
C THR A 288 -13.90 19.68 -1.70
N ASN A 289 -12.92 20.57 -1.74
CA ASN A 289 -12.69 21.55 -0.70
C ASN A 289 -13.75 22.66 -0.65
N GLU A 290 -14.52 22.84 -1.71
CA GLU A 290 -15.65 23.76 -1.78
C GLU A 290 -16.95 23.17 -1.24
N ASP A 291 -16.97 21.87 -0.90
CA ASP A 291 -18.15 21.24 -0.30
C ASP A 291 -18.38 21.64 1.16
N MET A 292 -17.44 22.38 1.76
CA MET A 292 -17.46 22.84 3.14
C MET A 292 -17.34 24.36 3.18
N THR A 293 -18.14 24.99 4.03
CA THR A 293 -18.11 26.43 4.27
C THR A 293 -17.72 26.69 5.72
N TRP A 294 -16.58 27.35 5.90
CA TRP A 294 -15.98 27.66 7.19
C TRP A 294 -16.30 29.10 7.58
N PHE A 295 -16.62 29.32 8.85
CA PHE A 295 -16.91 30.65 9.41
C PHE A 295 -16.62 30.68 10.91
N LYS A 296 -16.63 31.87 11.52
CA LYS A 296 -16.63 32.03 12.98
C LYS A 296 -18.03 32.33 13.47
N ASN A 297 -18.42 31.77 14.61
CA ASN A 297 -19.65 32.17 15.30
C ASN A 297 -19.41 33.41 16.19
N GLU A 298 -20.46 33.86 16.88
CA GLU A 298 -20.43 34.99 17.83
C GLU A 298 -19.41 34.83 18.96
N HIS A 299 -19.06 33.57 19.31
CA HIS A 299 -18.08 33.24 20.34
C HIS A 299 -16.66 33.05 19.76
N GLU A 300 -16.42 33.56 18.55
CA GLU A 300 -15.19 33.42 17.76
C GLU A 300 -14.73 31.98 17.47
N ARG A 301 -15.59 30.98 17.69
CA ARG A 301 -15.27 29.58 17.43
C ARG A 301 -15.42 29.26 15.95
N ILE A 302 -14.52 28.43 15.44
CA ILE A 302 -14.56 27.94 14.07
C ILE A 302 -15.73 26.96 13.92
N CYS A 303 -16.58 27.24 12.94
CA CYS A 303 -17.73 26.45 12.56
C CYS A 303 -17.63 26.04 11.09
N VAL A 304 -18.29 24.93 10.75
CA VAL A 304 -18.38 24.43 9.39
C VAL A 304 -19.83 24.08 9.04
N LYS A 305 -20.22 24.43 7.81
CA LYS A 305 -21.44 23.99 7.13
C LYS A 305 -21.05 23.07 5.98
N PHE A 306 -21.85 22.04 5.75
CA PHE A 306 -21.60 21.08 4.67
C PHE A 306 -22.63 21.23 3.57
N ASN A 307 -22.20 21.06 2.32
CA ASN A 307 -23.11 21.05 1.18
C ASN A 307 -24.14 19.90 1.32
N GLY A 308 -25.43 20.22 1.17
CA GLY A 308 -26.54 19.30 1.45
C GLY A 308 -26.99 19.27 2.92
N LEU A 309 -26.30 19.96 3.83
CA LEU A 309 -26.67 20.14 5.24
C LEU A 309 -26.57 21.62 5.64
N GLY A 310 -26.86 22.55 4.72
CA GLY A 310 -26.59 23.99 4.89
C GLY A 310 -27.37 24.66 6.03
N GLU A 311 -28.49 24.07 6.42
CA GLU A 311 -29.32 24.46 7.57
C GLU A 311 -28.65 24.14 8.92
N HIS A 312 -27.72 23.17 8.92
CA HIS A 312 -27.06 22.69 10.11
C HIS A 312 -25.66 23.28 10.25
N THR A 313 -25.34 23.73 11.46
CA THR A 313 -24.01 24.27 11.80
C THR A 313 -23.29 23.35 12.76
N PHE A 314 -22.01 23.10 12.49
CA PHE A 314 -21.16 22.24 13.31
C PHE A 314 -19.97 23.03 13.85
N GLN A 315 -19.83 23.11 15.17
CA GLN A 315 -18.66 23.69 15.83
C GLN A 315 -17.49 22.71 15.78
N VAL A 316 -16.30 23.23 15.50
CA VAL A 316 -15.07 22.45 15.38
C VAL A 316 -14.36 22.41 16.74
N TYR A 317 -14.25 21.21 17.31
CA TYR A 317 -13.50 20.95 18.53
C TYR A 317 -12.27 20.11 18.19
N CYS A 318 -11.09 20.72 18.29
CA CYS A 318 -9.82 20.08 17.96
C CYS A 318 -8.75 20.36 19.03
N ASP A 319 -7.72 19.51 19.06
CA ASP A 319 -6.52 19.78 19.84
C ASP A 319 -5.80 21.02 19.25
N SER A 320 -5.20 21.82 20.11
CA SER A 320 -4.28 22.92 19.79
C SER A 320 -3.32 22.59 18.63
N ARG A 321 -2.82 21.35 18.58
CA ARG A 321 -1.91 20.86 17.53
C ARG A 321 -2.51 20.85 16.13
N HIS A 322 -3.83 20.82 15.98
CA HIS A 322 -4.52 20.82 14.68
C HIS A 322 -5.22 22.16 14.38
N LEU A 323 -5.36 23.05 15.36
CA LEU A 323 -6.12 24.29 15.24
C LEU A 323 -5.66 25.17 14.07
N HIS A 324 -4.35 25.29 13.87
CA HIS A 324 -3.76 26.08 12.78
C HIS A 324 -4.22 25.65 11.39
N TRP A 325 -4.52 24.36 11.18
CA TRP A 325 -5.06 23.89 9.90
C TRP A 325 -6.47 24.40 9.66
N PHE A 326 -7.34 24.33 10.67
CA PHE A 326 -8.73 24.80 10.56
C PHE A 326 -8.81 26.31 10.41
N GLN A 327 -7.95 27.06 11.11
CA GLN A 327 -7.78 28.49 10.89
C GLN A 327 -7.40 28.78 9.44
N ARG A 328 -6.50 27.98 8.86
CA ARG A 328 -6.11 28.16 7.47
C ARG A 328 -7.20 27.84 6.46
N PHE A 329 -8.07 26.88 6.74
CA PHE A 329 -9.22 26.61 5.86
C PHE A 329 -10.17 27.82 5.81
N LEU A 330 -10.40 28.46 6.96
CA LEU A 330 -11.18 29.68 7.05
C LEU A 330 -10.51 30.84 6.30
N GLU A 331 -9.22 31.07 6.52
CA GLU A 331 -8.45 32.13 5.84
C GLU A 331 -8.49 31.96 4.31
N ASP A 332 -8.21 30.75 3.81
CA ASP A 332 -8.21 30.45 2.38
C ASP A 332 -9.56 30.79 1.75
N GLN A 333 -10.67 30.44 2.41
CA GLN A 333 -12.01 30.73 1.93
C GLN A 333 -12.34 32.22 1.97
N GLN A 334 -11.97 32.92 3.05
CA GLN A 334 -12.19 34.37 3.19
C GLN A 334 -11.40 35.18 2.15
N ILE A 335 -10.13 34.83 1.91
CA ILE A 335 -9.28 35.47 0.89
C ILE A 335 -9.91 35.31 -0.50
N LYS A 336 -10.36 34.09 -0.82
CA LYS A 336 -11.04 33.82 -2.10
C LYS A 336 -12.34 34.65 -2.24
N GLN A 337 -13.15 34.73 -1.19
CA GLN A 337 -14.38 35.52 -1.19
C GLN A 337 -14.11 37.02 -1.35
N LYS A 338 -13.19 37.60 -0.55
CA LYS A 338 -12.83 39.02 -0.59
C LYS A 338 -12.25 39.43 -1.95
N SER A 339 -11.50 38.54 -2.60
CA SER A 339 -10.93 38.77 -3.94
C SER A 339 -11.92 38.57 -5.11
N LYS A 340 -13.23 38.41 -4.86
CA LYS A 340 -14.23 38.10 -5.89
C LYS A 340 -13.86 36.84 -6.72
N ASN A 341 -13.33 35.80 -6.06
CA ASN A 341 -12.89 34.54 -6.68
C ASN A 341 -11.73 34.66 -7.68
N GLN A 342 -10.84 35.63 -7.50
CA GLN A 342 -9.61 35.73 -8.29
C GLN A 342 -8.61 34.62 -7.96
N HIS A 343 -8.66 34.05 -6.74
CA HIS A 343 -7.84 32.89 -6.37
C HIS A 343 -8.52 31.56 -6.75
N SER A 344 -7.71 30.58 -7.16
CA SER A 344 -8.18 29.22 -7.45
C SER A 344 -8.28 28.36 -6.18
N SER A 345 -9.43 27.72 -5.94
CA SER A 345 -9.60 26.73 -4.87
C SER A 345 -8.71 25.50 -5.01
N SER A 346 -8.14 25.26 -6.19
CA SER A 346 -7.11 24.22 -6.38
C SER A 346 -5.86 24.44 -5.53
N LEU A 347 -5.64 25.66 -5.01
CA LEU A 347 -4.53 26.03 -4.13
C LEU A 347 -4.95 26.16 -2.65
N PHE A 348 -6.15 25.70 -2.28
CA PHE A 348 -6.53 25.55 -0.87
C PHE A 348 -5.78 24.38 -0.23
N THR A 349 -5.34 24.60 1.00
CA THR A 349 -4.72 23.59 1.88
C THR A 349 -5.61 22.37 2.11
N LEU A 350 -6.91 22.59 2.34
CA LEU A 350 -7.93 21.55 2.41
C LEU A 350 -8.14 20.92 1.03
N ARG A 351 -8.19 19.58 0.99
CA ARG A 351 -8.48 18.80 -0.23
C ARG A 351 -9.86 18.18 -0.19
N SER A 352 -10.19 17.50 0.89
CA SER A 352 -11.46 16.80 1.07
C SER A 352 -11.78 16.64 2.55
N GLY A 353 -13.06 16.40 2.83
CA GLY A 353 -13.59 16.14 4.16
C GLY A 353 -14.37 14.83 4.20
N ARG A 354 -14.49 14.24 5.39
CA ARG A 354 -15.34 13.07 5.61
C ARG A 354 -15.93 13.12 7.00
N ILE A 355 -17.24 13.08 7.10
CA ILE A 355 -17.94 13.00 8.38
C ILE A 355 -18.18 11.53 8.71
N ALA A 356 -17.82 11.11 9.91
CA ALA A 356 -18.08 9.76 10.40
C ALA A 356 -18.48 9.78 11.87
N TRP A 357 -19.27 8.78 12.27
CA TRP A 357 -19.52 8.50 13.68
C TRP A 357 -18.44 7.58 14.23
N GLN A 358 -17.95 7.90 15.42
CA GLN A 358 -17.05 7.07 16.20
C GLN A 358 -17.84 6.45 17.36
N GLU A 359 -17.68 5.14 17.53
CA GLU A 359 -18.33 4.38 18.60
C GLU A 359 -17.91 4.96 19.97
N GLY A 360 -18.90 5.23 20.82
CA GLY A 360 -18.69 5.66 22.20
C GLY A 360 -19.11 4.57 23.18
N ASP A 361 -18.53 4.60 24.38
CA ASP A 361 -18.89 3.69 25.46
C ASP A 361 -20.06 4.30 26.25
N GLY A 362 -21.25 3.71 26.14
CA GLY A 362 -22.44 4.20 26.86
C GLY A 362 -23.73 3.52 26.42
N LYS A 363 -24.77 3.65 27.25
CA LYS A 363 -26.15 3.24 26.95
C LYS A 363 -26.98 4.49 26.65
N GLY A 364 -27.84 4.44 25.64
CA GLY A 364 -28.74 5.54 25.26
C GLY A 364 -28.87 5.73 23.76
N ASP A 365 -29.46 6.86 23.35
CA ASP A 365 -29.68 7.17 21.93
C ASP A 365 -28.35 7.18 21.14
N PRO A 366 -28.29 6.56 19.94
CA PRO A 366 -27.04 6.42 19.21
C PRO A 366 -26.35 7.75 18.87
N TRP A 367 -27.08 8.84 18.65
CA TRP A 367 -26.53 10.18 18.36
C TRP A 367 -26.02 10.93 19.62
N LYS A 368 -26.35 10.44 20.82
CA LYS A 368 -25.81 10.93 22.10
C LYS A 368 -24.56 10.15 22.51
N VAL A 369 -24.59 8.83 22.36
CA VAL A 369 -23.49 7.93 22.74
C VAL A 369 -22.30 8.09 21.78
N ASN A 370 -22.57 8.06 20.48
CA ASN A 370 -21.52 8.12 19.47
C ASN A 370 -21.03 9.55 19.24
N ARG A 371 -19.76 9.70 18.87
CA ARG A 371 -19.13 11.00 18.63
C ARG A 371 -19.05 11.28 17.14
N LEU A 372 -19.46 12.49 16.74
CA LEU A 372 -19.32 12.93 15.36
C LEU A 372 -17.90 13.46 15.12
N ILE A 373 -17.20 12.87 14.16
CA ILE A 373 -15.81 13.21 13.80
C ILE A 373 -15.76 13.67 12.35
N LEU A 374 -15.01 14.75 12.11
CA LEU A 374 -14.63 15.19 10.78
C LEU A 374 -13.17 14.81 10.54
N TYR A 375 -12.95 14.09 9.44
CA TYR A 375 -11.62 13.80 8.90
C TYR A 375 -11.37 14.72 7.71
N CYS A 376 -10.26 15.45 7.70
CA CYS A 376 -9.87 16.33 6.61
C CYS A 376 -8.55 15.86 6.00
N SER A 377 -8.51 15.75 4.67
CA SER A 377 -7.26 15.55 3.93
C SER A 377 -6.65 16.91 3.60
N VAL A 378 -5.36 17.07 3.92
CA VAL A 378 -4.62 18.34 3.82
C VAL A 378 -3.36 18.13 3.01
N ASP A 379 -3.10 18.98 2.02
CA ASP A 379 -1.84 19.00 1.27
C ASP A 379 -0.84 19.94 1.95
N THR A 380 0.14 19.37 2.63
CA THR A 380 1.12 20.12 3.44
C THR A 380 2.03 21.03 2.61
N ARG A 381 2.17 20.78 1.30
CA ARG A 381 2.93 21.66 0.39
C ARG A 381 2.29 23.05 0.26
N LEU A 382 0.98 23.14 0.42
CA LEU A 382 0.24 24.40 0.34
C LEU A 382 0.32 25.24 1.61
N TRP A 383 1.10 24.81 2.61
CA TRP A 383 1.32 25.58 3.81
C TRP A 383 2.28 26.76 3.58
N THR A 384 3.27 26.59 2.70
CA THR A 384 4.34 27.58 2.47
C THR A 384 4.23 28.21 1.08
N ALA A 385 4.83 29.38 0.90
CA ALA A 385 4.81 30.10 -0.37
C ALA A 385 5.52 29.31 -1.48
N GLU A 386 6.67 28.75 -1.16
CA GLU A 386 7.51 27.98 -2.07
C GLU A 386 6.86 26.66 -2.45
N GLY A 387 6.27 25.95 -1.47
CA GLY A 387 5.52 24.72 -1.75
C GLY A 387 4.25 24.99 -2.57
N THR A 388 3.57 26.11 -2.32
CA THR A 388 2.44 26.57 -3.14
C THR A 388 2.87 26.86 -4.56
N ASN A 389 4.05 27.47 -4.77
CA ASN A 389 4.60 27.71 -6.10
C ASN A 389 4.89 26.41 -6.87
N LEU A 390 5.41 25.36 -6.21
CA LEU A 390 5.58 24.06 -6.85
C LEU A 390 4.24 23.49 -7.34
N VAL A 391 3.22 23.48 -6.45
CA VAL A 391 1.89 22.98 -6.80
C VAL A 391 1.23 23.85 -7.89
N ARG A 392 1.47 25.16 -7.88
CA ARG A 392 1.01 26.11 -8.89
C ARG A 392 1.55 25.74 -10.27
N VAL A 393 2.87 25.51 -10.38
CA VAL A 393 3.52 25.13 -11.63
C VAL A 393 3.02 23.77 -12.12
N GLU A 394 2.98 22.75 -11.25
CA GLU A 394 2.42 21.42 -11.57
C GLU A 394 1.01 21.53 -12.16
N LYS A 395 0.13 22.31 -11.52
CA LYS A 395 -1.26 22.48 -11.95
C LYS A 395 -1.39 23.32 -13.22
N ALA A 396 -0.56 24.36 -13.38
CA ALA A 396 -0.53 25.16 -14.59
C ALA A 396 -0.11 24.31 -15.80
N GLU A 397 0.89 23.45 -15.65
CA GLU A 397 1.31 22.50 -16.69
C GLU A 397 0.22 21.48 -17.03
N GLU A 398 -0.44 20.88 -16.04
CA GLU A 398 -1.56 19.96 -16.27
C GLU A 398 -2.69 20.64 -17.08
N ILE A 399 -3.02 21.89 -16.73
CA ILE A 399 -4.06 22.66 -17.41
C ILE A 399 -3.61 23.01 -18.83
N ALA A 400 -2.37 23.46 -19.01
CA ALA A 400 -1.79 23.77 -20.32
C ALA A 400 -1.81 22.53 -21.23
N LYS A 401 -1.37 21.36 -20.73
CA LYS A 401 -1.44 20.06 -21.43
C LYS A 401 -2.86 19.71 -21.83
N THR A 402 -3.84 19.94 -20.96
CA THR A 402 -5.26 19.69 -21.28
C THR A 402 -5.75 20.61 -22.39
N ILE A 403 -5.37 21.89 -22.35
CA ILE A 403 -5.74 22.87 -23.39
C ILE A 403 -5.11 22.50 -24.74
N THR A 404 -3.81 22.18 -24.77
CA THR A 404 -3.13 21.79 -26.02
C THR A 404 -3.70 20.51 -26.60
N GLN A 405 -3.95 19.48 -25.78
CA GLN A 405 -4.59 18.24 -26.22
C GLN A 405 -6.01 18.47 -26.75
N THR A 406 -6.77 19.39 -26.16
CA THR A 406 -8.11 19.70 -26.64
C THR A 406 -8.04 20.44 -27.97
N LYS A 407 -7.14 21.43 -28.12
CA LYS A 407 -6.91 22.17 -29.37
C LYS A 407 -6.37 21.30 -30.51
N ALA A 408 -5.57 20.28 -30.19
CA ALA A 408 -5.02 19.35 -31.18
C ALA A 408 -6.07 18.45 -31.86
N LYS A 409 -7.33 18.45 -31.39
CA LYS A 409 -8.42 17.66 -31.97
C LYS A 409 -9.04 18.27 -33.24
N GLY A 410 -8.53 19.41 -33.72
CA GLY A 410 -9.01 20.04 -34.96
C GLY A 410 -10.28 20.86 -34.73
N GLU A 411 -11.34 20.61 -35.49
CA GLU A 411 -12.62 21.32 -35.34
C GLU A 411 -13.24 21.09 -33.96
N LEU A 412 -13.32 22.16 -33.18
CA LEU A 412 -13.75 22.11 -31.79
C LEU A 412 -15.25 22.37 -31.68
N ASN A 413 -15.95 21.45 -31.02
CA ASN A 413 -17.36 21.63 -30.67
C ASN A 413 -17.51 22.78 -29.64
N VAL A 414 -18.66 23.48 -29.63
CA VAL A 414 -19.08 24.48 -28.62
C VAL A 414 -18.78 24.03 -27.19
N GLN A 415 -19.01 22.76 -26.84
CA GLN A 415 -18.70 22.23 -25.51
C GLN A 415 -17.19 22.20 -25.20
N GLN A 416 -16.36 21.91 -26.21
CA GLN A 416 -14.90 21.88 -26.10
C GLN A 416 -14.34 23.31 -26.03
N LEU A 417 -14.89 24.26 -26.79
CA LEU A 417 -14.57 25.68 -26.68
C LEU A 417 -14.91 26.23 -25.28
N ALA A 418 -16.10 25.90 -24.76
CA ALA A 418 -16.50 26.25 -23.40
C ALA A 418 -15.60 25.59 -22.34
N HIS A 419 -15.12 24.37 -22.58
CA HIS A 419 -14.15 23.70 -21.72
C HIS A 419 -12.80 24.45 -21.70
N ILE A 420 -12.27 24.81 -22.88
CA ILE A 420 -11.03 25.59 -23.01
C ILE A 420 -11.18 26.95 -22.31
N LYS A 421 -12.29 27.67 -22.51
CA LYS A 421 -12.55 28.95 -21.84
C LYS A 421 -12.51 28.81 -20.31
N ARG A 422 -13.14 27.77 -19.77
CA ARG A 422 -13.08 27.46 -18.31
C ARG A 422 -11.67 27.15 -17.83
N LYS A 423 -10.90 26.39 -18.60
CA LYS A 423 -9.51 26.04 -18.28
C LYS A 423 -8.58 27.24 -18.32
N ASN A 424 -8.72 28.13 -19.32
CA ASN A 424 -7.99 29.41 -19.37
C ASN A 424 -8.32 30.29 -18.17
N SER A 425 -9.59 30.38 -17.77
CA SER A 425 -9.99 31.11 -16.56
C SER A 425 -9.37 30.50 -15.30
N SER A 426 -9.31 29.17 -15.20
CA SER A 426 -8.65 28.48 -14.08
C SER A 426 -7.14 28.75 -14.06
N LEU A 427 -6.49 28.76 -15.23
CA LEU A 427 -5.07 29.08 -15.36
C LEU A 427 -4.76 30.51 -14.86
N ALA A 428 -5.59 31.49 -15.25
CA ALA A 428 -5.47 32.86 -14.77
C ALA A 428 -5.61 32.96 -13.25
N ARG A 429 -6.57 32.23 -12.64
CA ARG A 429 -6.77 32.22 -11.18
C ARG A 429 -5.67 31.52 -10.40
N ILE A 430 -5.03 30.51 -10.99
CA ILE A 430 -3.90 29.79 -10.38
C ILE A 430 -2.66 30.68 -10.28
N ASN A 431 -2.50 31.65 -11.17
CA ASN A 431 -1.40 32.62 -11.12
C ASN A 431 -1.55 33.67 -10.01
N ASN A 432 -2.67 33.69 -9.29
CA ASN A 432 -2.84 34.48 -8.08
C ASN A 432 -2.77 33.56 -6.83
N PRO A 433 -1.58 33.26 -6.28
CA PRO A 433 -1.45 32.37 -5.14
C PRO A 433 -2.01 32.99 -3.86
N PHE A 434 -2.38 32.15 -2.89
CA PHE A 434 -2.74 32.62 -1.56
C PHE A 434 -1.50 33.15 -0.83
N PRO A 435 -1.62 34.17 0.03
CA PRO A 435 -0.55 34.59 0.92
C PRO A 435 -0.22 33.46 1.89
N ARG A 436 1.04 33.02 1.88
CA ARG A 436 1.57 31.94 2.73
C ARG A 436 2.88 32.40 3.40
N PRO A 437 3.21 31.86 4.58
CA PRO A 437 4.54 32.07 5.15
C PRO A 437 5.63 31.53 4.21
N SER A 438 6.72 32.28 4.08
CA SER A 438 7.91 31.81 3.38
C SER A 438 8.64 30.78 4.25
N LYS A 439 8.99 29.66 3.63
CA LYS A 439 9.88 28.67 4.20
C LYS A 439 10.69 28.08 3.05
N PRO A 440 12.01 28.32 3.00
CA PRO A 440 12.82 27.87 1.88
C PRO A 440 12.73 26.35 1.73
N LEU A 441 12.62 25.91 0.48
CA LEU A 441 12.68 24.49 0.17
C LEU A 441 14.04 23.95 0.58
N TYR A 442 14.03 22.74 1.11
CA TYR A 442 15.26 22.04 1.42
C TYR A 442 16.13 21.90 0.16
N LYS A 443 17.37 22.38 0.25
CA LYS A 443 18.38 22.23 -0.80
C LYS A 443 19.57 21.47 -0.21
N GLY A 444 19.60 20.17 -0.48
CA GLY A 444 20.73 19.31 -0.13
C GLY A 444 21.85 19.38 -1.17
N GLN A 445 23.05 19.03 -0.75
CA GLN A 445 24.21 18.80 -1.60
C GLN A 445 24.09 17.43 -2.26
N SER A 446 24.07 17.39 -3.60
CA SER A 446 23.85 16.16 -4.36
C SER A 446 24.86 15.05 -4.07
N HIS A 447 26.10 15.40 -3.70
CA HIS A 447 27.14 14.44 -3.39
C HIS A 447 27.04 13.85 -1.97
N ILE A 448 26.30 14.47 -1.04
CA ILE A 448 26.12 13.91 0.32
C ILE A 448 24.88 13.04 0.35
N LEU A 449 25.03 11.79 0.77
CA LEU A 449 23.94 10.82 0.94
C LEU A 449 23.87 10.33 2.38
N VAL A 450 22.65 10.14 2.89
CA VAL A 450 22.41 9.44 4.16
C VAL A 450 21.86 8.06 3.86
N ALA A 451 22.64 7.02 4.05
CA ALA A 451 22.19 5.64 3.85
C ALA A 451 21.76 4.98 5.16
N VAL A 452 20.65 4.25 5.10
CA VAL A 452 20.12 3.47 6.23
C VAL A 452 20.28 1.99 5.92
N SER A 453 21.18 1.32 6.63
CA SER A 453 21.20 -0.14 6.62
C SER A 453 20.18 -0.70 7.60
N LEU A 454 19.54 -1.80 7.21
CA LEU A 454 18.63 -2.57 8.06
C LEU A 454 19.28 -3.89 8.42
N GLY A 455 19.26 -4.25 9.71
CA GLY A 455 19.89 -5.47 10.21
C GLY A 455 19.08 -6.11 11.33
N LEU A 456 19.26 -7.42 11.51
CA LEU A 456 18.48 -8.23 12.45
C LEU A 456 18.57 -7.73 13.91
N GLU A 457 19.79 -7.54 14.40
CA GLU A 457 20.03 -7.16 15.79
C GLU A 457 19.90 -5.64 16.02
N LYS A 458 20.31 -4.87 15.01
CA LYS A 458 20.28 -3.41 14.97
C LYS A 458 19.32 -2.98 13.86
N PRO A 459 18.05 -2.63 14.17
CA PRO A 459 17.03 -2.43 13.15
C PRO A 459 17.34 -1.31 12.17
N ALA A 460 18.15 -0.32 12.57
CA ALA A 460 18.67 0.71 11.67
C ALA A 460 20.09 1.11 12.08
N THR A 461 21.00 1.21 11.12
CA THR A 461 22.30 1.88 11.26
C THR A 461 22.48 2.84 10.10
N VAL A 462 22.86 4.09 10.42
CA VAL A 462 22.93 5.18 9.45
C VAL A 462 24.39 5.51 9.14
N ALA A 463 24.69 5.75 7.87
CA ALA A 463 25.96 6.31 7.41
C ALA A 463 25.70 7.57 6.60
N VAL A 464 26.47 8.62 6.88
CA VAL A 464 26.51 9.83 6.04
C VAL A 464 27.78 9.73 5.19
N VAL A 465 27.62 9.75 3.88
CA VAL A 465 28.69 9.48 2.91
C VAL A 465 28.76 10.61 1.91
N ASP A 466 29.97 11.07 1.61
CA ASP A 466 30.24 11.87 0.43
C ASP A 466 30.50 10.92 -0.75
N GLY A 467 29.55 10.87 -1.68
CA GLY A 467 29.61 10.03 -2.88
C GLY A 467 30.70 10.44 -3.85
N SER A 468 31.16 11.71 -3.84
CA SER A 468 32.23 12.15 -4.75
C SER A 468 33.58 11.58 -4.37
N THR A 469 33.88 11.49 -3.07
CA THR A 469 35.11 10.93 -2.52
C THR A 469 34.95 9.48 -2.04
N SER A 470 33.73 8.94 -2.00
CA SER A 470 33.38 7.65 -1.39
C SER A 470 33.78 7.55 0.09
N THR A 471 33.95 8.69 0.77
CA THR A 471 34.34 8.77 2.17
C THR A 471 33.12 8.88 3.08
N VAL A 472 33.23 8.30 4.28
CA VAL A 472 32.18 8.35 5.29
C VAL A 472 32.44 9.52 6.20
N ILE A 473 31.48 10.44 6.28
CA ILE A 473 31.53 11.59 7.18
C ILE A 473 31.23 11.13 8.61
N THR A 474 30.19 10.32 8.80
CA THR A 474 29.87 9.77 10.12
C THR A 474 29.02 8.51 10.05
N TYR A 475 29.14 7.68 11.08
CA TYR A 475 28.17 6.63 11.41
C TYR A 475 27.29 7.04 12.59
N ARG A 476 26.04 6.55 12.58
CA ARG A 476 25.11 6.66 13.70
C ARG A 476 24.49 5.29 13.96
N SER A 477 24.78 4.76 15.14
CA SER A 477 24.16 3.54 15.65
C SER A 477 22.75 3.82 16.18
N ILE A 478 21.93 2.79 16.33
CA ILE A 478 20.58 2.96 16.87
C ILE A 478 20.53 3.58 18.28
N LYS A 479 21.55 3.33 19.11
CA LYS A 479 21.67 3.95 20.44
C LYS A 479 21.89 5.47 20.32
N GLN A 480 22.69 5.89 19.34
CA GLN A 480 22.91 7.30 19.03
C GLN A 480 21.68 7.94 18.37
N LEU A 481 20.95 7.20 17.53
CA LEU A 481 19.71 7.70 16.93
C LEU A 481 18.61 7.93 17.96
N LEU A 482 18.45 7.03 18.93
CA LEU A 482 17.38 7.17 19.93
C LEU A 482 17.79 7.97 21.17
N GLY A 483 19.09 8.07 21.47
CA GLY A 483 19.58 8.72 22.69
C GLY A 483 18.90 8.16 23.94
N ASP A 484 18.34 9.04 24.76
CA ASP A 484 17.60 8.68 25.99
C ASP A 484 16.37 7.81 25.73
N ASN A 485 15.80 7.87 24.52
CA ASN A 485 14.67 7.04 24.12
C ASN A 485 15.07 5.60 23.79
N TYR A 486 16.37 5.25 23.82
CA TYR A 486 16.83 3.88 23.57
C TYR A 486 16.21 2.87 24.54
N LYS A 487 15.89 3.30 25.77
CA LYS A 487 15.17 2.48 26.76
C LYS A 487 13.80 1.99 26.26
N LEU A 488 13.13 2.77 25.41
CA LEU A 488 11.83 2.42 24.83
C LEU A 488 11.94 1.24 23.85
N LEU A 489 13.07 1.14 23.13
CA LEU A 489 13.34 -0.01 22.24
C LEU A 489 13.46 -1.30 23.05
N ASN A 490 14.17 -1.25 24.18
CA ASN A 490 14.32 -2.42 25.06
C ASN A 490 12.99 -2.82 25.71
N GLN A 491 12.20 -1.85 26.17
CA GLN A 491 10.84 -2.10 26.68
C GLN A 491 9.95 -2.77 25.63
N GLN A 492 9.99 -2.30 24.39
CA GLN A 492 9.24 -2.91 23.29
C GLN A 492 9.66 -4.37 23.05
N ARG A 493 10.97 -4.66 23.08
CA ARG A 493 11.49 -6.03 22.92
C ARG A 493 11.00 -6.95 24.02
N GLN A 494 11.06 -6.50 25.28
CA GLN A 494 10.57 -7.24 26.44
C GLN A 494 9.07 -7.49 26.37
N GLN A 495 8.28 -6.46 26.01
CA GLN A 495 6.84 -6.58 25.86
C GLN A 495 6.47 -7.59 24.78
N LYS A 496 7.13 -7.55 23.61
CA LYS A 496 6.89 -8.53 22.55
C LYS A 496 7.23 -9.96 22.97
N HIS A 497 8.34 -10.15 23.69
CA HIS A 497 8.70 -11.47 24.22
C HIS A 497 7.62 -11.99 25.18
N SER A 498 7.20 -11.17 26.15
CA SER A 498 6.14 -11.52 27.10
C SER A 498 4.81 -11.85 26.39
N LEU A 499 4.40 -11.03 25.42
CA LEU A 499 3.19 -11.25 24.64
C LEU A 499 3.27 -12.54 23.80
N SER A 500 4.43 -12.85 23.22
CA SER A 500 4.64 -14.11 22.49
C SER A 500 4.49 -15.32 23.40
N HIS A 501 5.08 -15.26 24.60
CA HIS A 501 4.96 -16.31 25.60
C HIS A 501 3.50 -16.49 26.06
N GLN A 502 2.80 -15.40 26.36
CA GLN A 502 1.38 -15.41 26.72
C GLN A 502 0.51 -15.95 25.58
N ARG A 503 0.78 -15.59 24.32
CA ARG A 503 0.07 -16.14 23.15
C ARG A 503 0.29 -17.64 23.02
N GLN A 504 1.50 -18.13 23.28
CA GLN A 504 1.79 -19.57 23.25
C GLN A 504 1.02 -20.31 24.36
N ILE A 505 0.99 -19.76 25.58
CA ILE A 505 0.18 -20.31 26.68
C ILE A 505 -1.30 -20.30 26.31
N ALA A 506 -1.83 -19.18 25.82
CA ALA A 506 -3.22 -19.06 25.41
C ALA A 506 -3.57 -20.06 24.29
N GLN A 507 -2.66 -20.29 23.33
CA GLN A 507 -2.84 -21.32 22.29
C GLN A 507 -2.90 -22.74 22.87
N MET A 508 -2.05 -23.06 23.84
CA MET A 508 -2.09 -24.36 24.53
C MET A 508 -3.39 -24.55 25.32
N LEU A 509 -3.91 -23.46 25.90
CA LEU A 509 -5.14 -23.46 26.71
C LEU A 509 -6.42 -23.19 25.90
N ALA A 510 -6.34 -23.13 24.57
CA ALA A 510 -7.44 -22.75 23.68
C ALA A 510 -8.14 -21.40 24.05
N ALA A 511 -7.42 -20.50 24.70
CA ALA A 511 -7.90 -19.20 25.14
C ALA A 511 -7.73 -18.11 24.05
N PRO A 512 -8.44 -16.96 24.15
CA PRO A 512 -8.27 -15.84 23.25
C PRO A 512 -6.81 -15.38 23.17
N ASN A 513 -6.21 -15.42 21.97
CA ASN A 513 -4.80 -15.10 21.75
C ASN A 513 -4.56 -13.70 21.18
N GLN A 514 -5.61 -12.88 21.07
CA GLN A 514 -5.54 -11.50 20.60
C GLN A 514 -5.13 -10.56 21.73
N MET A 515 -3.84 -10.59 22.06
CA MET A 515 -3.26 -9.66 23.02
C MET A 515 -2.90 -8.35 22.31
N GLY A 516 -3.45 -7.23 22.79
CA GLY A 516 -3.20 -5.89 22.25
C GLY A 516 -1.72 -5.52 22.33
N GLU A 517 -1.12 -5.19 21.19
CA GLU A 517 0.23 -4.63 21.15
C GLU A 517 0.16 -3.15 21.51
N SER A 518 1.01 -2.71 22.44
CA SER A 518 1.15 -1.27 22.70
C SER A 518 1.58 -0.57 21.40
N GLN A 519 1.12 0.67 21.20
CA GLN A 519 1.57 1.49 20.06
C GLN A 519 3.05 1.90 20.16
N LEU A 520 3.79 1.40 21.16
CA LEU A 520 5.18 1.73 21.43
C LEU A 520 6.09 1.44 20.24
N GLY A 521 5.89 0.34 19.53
CA GLY A 521 6.69 0.04 18.34
C GLY A 521 6.54 1.07 17.23
N GLN A 522 5.31 1.52 16.99
CA GLN A 522 5.04 2.58 16.02
C GLN A 522 5.66 3.91 16.45
N TYR A 523 5.68 4.17 17.76
CA TYR A 523 6.30 5.36 18.32
C TYR A 523 7.83 5.35 18.16
N VAL A 524 8.49 4.22 18.43
CA VAL A 524 9.94 4.05 18.22
C VAL A 524 10.30 4.22 16.74
N ASP A 525 9.53 3.63 15.82
CA ASP A 525 9.77 3.84 14.38
C ASP A 525 9.65 5.32 13.97
N ARG A 526 8.71 6.08 14.56
CA ARG A 526 8.57 7.51 14.30
C ARG A 526 9.75 8.31 14.85
N LEU A 527 10.27 7.94 16.02
CA LEU A 527 11.48 8.57 16.58
C LEU A 527 12.69 8.31 15.67
N LEU A 528 12.91 7.06 15.26
CA LEU A 528 13.98 6.72 14.32
C LEU A 528 13.87 7.50 13.01
N ALA A 529 12.69 7.54 12.41
CA ALA A 529 12.45 8.28 11.18
C ALA A 529 12.71 9.79 11.33
N ARG A 530 12.31 10.39 12.46
CA ARG A 530 12.56 11.80 12.77
C ARG A 530 14.06 12.08 12.84
N GLU A 531 14.80 11.24 13.54
CA GLU A 531 16.25 11.45 13.77
C GLU A 531 17.08 11.19 12.50
N ILE A 532 16.71 10.20 11.69
CA ILE A 532 17.33 9.98 10.37
C ILE A 532 17.16 11.21 9.47
N VAL A 533 15.96 11.80 9.45
CA VAL A 533 15.68 13.01 8.68
C VAL A 533 16.41 14.22 9.25
N ALA A 534 16.50 14.35 10.58
CA ALA A 534 17.26 15.42 11.23
C ALA A 534 18.75 15.34 10.86
N ILE A 535 19.34 14.14 10.87
CA ILE A 535 20.72 13.92 10.42
C ILE A 535 20.89 14.36 8.96
N ALA A 536 19.98 13.94 8.08
CA ALA A 536 20.04 14.35 6.68
C ALA A 536 19.98 15.88 6.52
N GLN A 537 19.15 16.57 7.32
CA GLN A 537 19.08 18.04 7.34
C GLN A 537 20.37 18.69 7.84
N THR A 538 20.92 18.19 8.95
CA THR A 538 22.16 18.72 9.56
C THR A 538 23.33 18.67 8.58
N TYR A 539 23.49 17.56 7.87
CA TYR A 539 24.55 17.38 6.87
C TYR A 539 24.17 17.91 5.47
N LYS A 540 22.99 18.54 5.32
CA LYS A 540 22.46 18.99 4.03
C LYS A 540 22.56 17.89 2.96
N ALA A 541 22.24 16.64 3.28
CA ALA A 541 22.29 15.53 2.34
C ALA A 541 21.31 15.71 1.16
N GLY A 542 21.73 15.40 -0.06
CA GLY A 542 20.89 15.45 -1.25
C GLY A 542 19.77 14.41 -1.24
N SER A 543 20.05 13.21 -0.74
CA SER A 543 19.08 12.12 -0.63
C SER A 543 19.30 11.23 0.60
N ILE A 544 18.23 10.53 1.00
CA ILE A 544 18.28 9.41 1.93
C ILE A 544 18.18 8.11 1.12
N VAL A 545 19.13 7.21 1.29
CA VAL A 545 19.17 5.92 0.58
C VAL A 545 18.64 4.82 1.48
N LEU A 546 17.61 4.12 1.01
CA LEU A 546 16.95 3.02 1.70
C LEU A 546 17.14 1.70 0.94
N PRO A 547 17.15 0.55 1.63
CA PRO A 547 17.33 -0.74 0.99
C PRO A 547 16.00 -1.29 0.47
N LYS A 548 16.05 -2.00 -0.67
CA LYS A 548 14.88 -2.69 -1.23
C LYS A 548 14.44 -3.84 -0.31
N LEU A 549 13.16 -3.86 0.07
CA LEU A 549 12.60 -4.88 0.98
C LEU A 549 12.60 -6.31 0.40
N GLY A 550 12.61 -6.46 -0.92
CA GLY A 550 12.59 -7.78 -1.58
C GLY A 550 13.74 -8.68 -1.13
N ASP A 551 14.91 -8.07 -0.88
CA ASP A 551 16.15 -8.79 -0.56
C ASP A 551 16.33 -9.01 0.96
N MET A 552 15.54 -8.32 1.79
CA MET A 552 15.66 -8.40 3.26
C MET A 552 15.38 -9.82 3.78
N ARG A 553 14.45 -10.56 3.15
CA ARG A 553 14.12 -11.91 3.58
C ARG A 553 15.29 -12.87 3.39
N GLU A 554 16.00 -12.72 2.28
CA GLU A 554 17.16 -13.54 1.94
C GLU A 554 18.36 -13.13 2.81
N GLN A 555 18.60 -11.83 3.00
CA GLN A 555 19.64 -11.34 3.92
C GLN A 555 19.45 -11.83 5.35
N VAL A 556 18.23 -11.74 5.87
CA VAL A 556 17.87 -12.26 7.20
C VAL A 556 18.11 -13.77 7.27
N GLN A 557 17.71 -14.50 6.23
CA GLN A 557 17.89 -15.95 6.17
C GLN A 557 19.38 -16.32 6.17
N SER A 558 20.20 -15.65 5.36
CA SER A 558 21.64 -15.86 5.28
C SER A 558 22.36 -15.53 6.59
N GLU A 559 21.99 -14.44 7.27
CA GLU A 559 22.59 -14.06 8.54
C GLU A 559 22.21 -15.03 9.68
N ILE A 560 20.95 -15.47 9.73
CA ILE A 560 20.51 -16.51 10.68
C ILE A 560 21.26 -17.81 10.43
N GLN A 561 21.41 -18.22 9.17
CA GLN A 561 22.09 -19.45 8.80
C GLN A 561 23.59 -19.39 9.13
N ALA A 562 24.27 -18.29 8.80
CA ALA A 562 25.68 -18.09 9.14
C ALA A 562 25.93 -18.15 10.66
N LYS A 563 25.04 -17.55 11.48
CA LYS A 563 25.14 -17.66 12.94
C LYS A 563 24.84 -19.06 13.46
N ALA A 564 24.00 -19.82 12.76
CA ALA A 564 23.72 -21.21 13.10
C ALA A 564 24.92 -22.11 12.82
N GLU A 565 25.53 -21.95 11.65
CA GLU A 565 26.76 -22.65 11.24
C GLU A 565 27.92 -22.35 12.18
N GLN A 566 28.13 -21.09 12.57
CA GLN A 566 29.15 -20.71 13.57
C GLN A 566 28.95 -21.37 14.94
N LYS A 567 27.71 -21.78 15.27
CA LYS A 567 27.39 -22.31 16.60
C LYS A 567 27.61 -23.82 16.69
N SER A 568 27.44 -24.55 15.59
CA SER A 568 27.61 -26.01 15.57
C SER A 568 27.67 -26.53 14.14
N ASP A 569 28.45 -27.59 13.92
CA ASP A 569 28.51 -28.30 12.64
C ASP A 569 27.31 -29.24 12.41
N LEU A 570 26.52 -29.53 13.44
CA LEU A 570 25.36 -30.42 13.37
C LEU A 570 24.13 -29.70 12.82
N ILE A 571 23.62 -30.18 11.67
CA ILE A 571 22.49 -29.59 10.93
C ILE A 571 21.24 -29.44 11.80
N GLU A 572 20.92 -30.41 12.66
CA GLU A 572 19.73 -30.34 13.53
C GLU A 572 19.85 -29.23 14.59
N VAL A 573 21.05 -29.05 15.15
CA VAL A 573 21.34 -27.99 16.11
C VAL A 573 21.29 -26.63 15.42
N GLN A 574 21.82 -26.53 14.20
CA GLN A 574 21.72 -25.33 13.37
C GLN A 574 20.26 -24.96 13.11
N GLN A 575 19.41 -25.92 12.72
CA GLN A 575 18.00 -25.67 12.43
C GLN A 575 17.22 -25.24 13.68
N LYS A 576 17.45 -25.90 14.83
CA LYS A 576 16.82 -25.55 16.10
C LYS A 576 17.24 -24.15 16.56
N TYR A 577 18.53 -23.85 16.46
CA TYR A 577 19.07 -22.53 16.77
C TYR A 577 18.52 -21.46 15.82
N ALA A 578 18.53 -21.69 14.51
CA ALA A 578 17.98 -20.76 13.52
C ALA A 578 16.50 -20.43 13.79
N LYS A 579 15.71 -21.43 14.19
CA LYS A 579 14.29 -21.24 14.57
C LYS A 579 14.16 -20.37 15.82
N GLN A 580 14.90 -20.67 16.89
CA GLN A 580 14.89 -19.89 18.14
C GLN A 580 15.42 -18.47 17.93
N TYR A 581 16.49 -18.32 17.14
CA TYR A 581 17.11 -17.06 16.82
C TYR A 581 16.19 -16.17 15.96
N ARG A 582 15.47 -16.77 14.99
CA ARG A 582 14.45 -16.05 14.21
C ARG A 582 13.33 -15.51 15.11
N VAL A 583 12.86 -16.28 16.08
CA VAL A 583 11.79 -15.85 17.00
C VAL A 583 12.26 -14.73 17.93
N SER A 584 13.50 -14.81 18.42
CA SER A 584 14.06 -13.82 19.36
C SER A 584 14.48 -12.50 18.70
N VAL A 585 14.93 -12.53 17.44
CA VAL A 585 15.51 -11.36 16.76
C VAL A 585 14.64 -10.80 15.64
N TYR A 586 13.95 -11.66 14.87
CA TYR A 586 13.18 -11.23 13.69
C TYR A 586 11.70 -10.96 14.04
N GLN A 587 11.44 -9.79 14.63
CA GLN A 587 10.07 -9.29 14.84
C GLN A 587 9.90 -7.80 14.51
N TRP A 588 10.85 -7.21 13.79
CA TRP A 588 10.75 -5.81 13.36
C TRP A 588 10.00 -5.69 12.04
N SER A 589 9.13 -4.69 11.93
CA SER A 589 8.40 -4.38 10.70
C SER A 589 9.19 -3.36 9.88
N TYR A 590 10.14 -3.82 9.07
CA TYR A 590 10.95 -2.92 8.23
C TYR A 590 10.10 -2.13 7.23
N GLY A 591 9.02 -2.72 6.71
CA GLY A 591 8.08 -1.99 5.85
C GLY A 591 7.43 -0.80 6.55
N GLN A 592 7.14 -0.93 7.85
CA GLN A 592 6.59 0.17 8.65
C GLN A 592 7.62 1.25 8.93
N LEU A 593 8.85 0.86 9.30
CA LEU A 593 9.96 1.81 9.51
C LEU A 593 10.26 2.61 8.24
N LEU A 594 10.41 1.94 7.10
CA LEU A 594 10.65 2.61 5.82
C LEU A 594 9.50 3.54 5.46
N ALA A 595 8.24 3.13 5.65
CA ALA A 595 7.09 4.01 5.43
C ALA A 595 7.12 5.28 6.30
N ASN A 596 7.55 5.17 7.56
CA ASN A 596 7.71 6.32 8.45
C ASN A 596 8.86 7.24 8.00
N ILE A 597 9.98 6.68 7.51
CA ILE A 597 11.09 7.45 6.92
C ILE A 597 10.61 8.17 5.65
N HIS A 598 9.91 7.47 4.74
CA HIS A 598 9.31 8.07 3.54
C HIS A 598 8.37 9.22 3.86
N SER A 599 7.50 9.04 4.87
CA SER A 599 6.59 10.08 5.31
C SER A 599 7.33 11.29 5.87
N SER A 600 8.35 11.07 6.70
CA SER A 600 9.11 12.13 7.36
C SER A 600 10.02 12.89 6.38
N ALA A 601 10.73 12.18 5.50
CA ALA A 601 11.57 12.79 4.47
C ALA A 601 10.75 13.61 3.47
N ALA A 602 9.58 13.11 3.06
CA ALA A 602 8.68 13.85 2.18
C ALA A 602 8.18 15.16 2.81
N LYS A 603 7.94 15.19 4.13
CA LYS A 603 7.60 16.44 4.85
C LYS A 603 8.77 17.42 4.91
N ALA A 604 9.99 16.91 4.98
CA ALA A 604 11.20 17.71 4.97
C ALA A 604 11.63 18.15 3.56
N GLY A 605 11.05 17.58 2.49
CA GLY A 605 11.46 17.83 1.11
C GLY A 605 12.75 17.13 0.71
N ILE A 606 13.13 16.05 1.40
CA ILE A 606 14.33 15.26 1.10
C ILE A 606 13.96 14.10 0.18
N VAL A 607 14.74 13.90 -0.88
CA VAL A 607 14.56 12.81 -1.86
C VAL A 607 14.95 11.48 -1.23
N ILE A 608 14.20 10.42 -1.53
CA ILE A 608 14.58 9.05 -1.16
C ILE A 608 14.95 8.27 -2.41
N GLU A 609 16.03 7.52 -2.29
CA GLU A 609 16.51 6.59 -3.30
C GLU A 609 16.50 5.18 -2.73
N GLU A 610 16.23 4.20 -3.59
CA GLU A 610 16.25 2.79 -3.21
C GLU A 610 17.41 2.07 -3.90
N SER A 611 18.25 1.41 -3.11
CA SER A 611 19.40 0.65 -3.61
C SER A 611 19.43 -0.76 -3.01
N LYS A 612 20.26 -1.63 -3.60
CA LYS A 612 20.44 -3.00 -3.11
C LYS A 612 21.43 -2.97 -1.95
N GLN A 613 20.98 -3.42 -0.78
CA GLN A 613 21.89 -3.57 0.37
C GLN A 613 22.78 -4.80 0.16
N PRO A 614 24.10 -4.70 0.41
CA PRO A 614 24.99 -5.85 0.36
C PRO A 614 24.63 -6.89 1.43
N ILE A 615 24.84 -8.16 1.10
CA ILE A 615 24.47 -9.30 1.96
C ILE A 615 25.47 -9.45 3.12
N ARG A 616 26.75 -9.25 2.83
CA ARG A 616 27.87 -9.40 3.78
C ARG A 616 28.34 -8.05 4.32
N GLY A 617 29.18 -8.07 5.35
CA GLY A 617 29.75 -6.89 5.98
C GLY A 617 29.01 -6.43 7.25
N SER A 618 29.68 -5.57 8.02
CA SER A 618 29.11 -4.94 9.21
C SER A 618 27.93 -4.01 8.84
N PRO A 619 26.98 -3.71 9.74
CA PRO A 619 25.91 -2.75 9.44
C PRO A 619 26.42 -1.37 8.95
N GLN A 620 27.59 -0.97 9.40
CA GLN A 620 28.24 0.26 8.97
C GLN A 620 28.77 0.16 7.53
N GLU A 621 29.46 -0.92 7.18
CA GLU A 621 29.86 -1.20 5.79
C GLU A 621 28.65 -1.29 4.87
N LYS A 622 27.60 -2.01 5.29
CA LYS A 622 26.36 -2.15 4.53
C LYS A 622 25.73 -0.79 4.23
N ALA A 623 25.69 0.13 5.20
CA ALA A 623 25.20 1.48 4.98
C ALA A 623 26.11 2.29 4.04
N LYS A 624 27.43 2.18 4.19
CA LYS A 624 28.40 2.86 3.31
C LYS A 624 28.24 2.41 1.86
N GLU A 625 28.30 1.11 1.61
CA GLU A 625 28.18 0.54 0.26
C GLU A 625 26.83 0.85 -0.38
N LEU A 626 25.76 0.88 0.42
CA LEU A 626 24.43 1.27 -0.05
C LEU A 626 24.42 2.71 -0.60
N ALA A 627 25.06 3.65 0.09
CA ALA A 627 25.19 5.04 -0.35
C ALA A 627 26.00 5.16 -1.66
N ILE A 628 27.15 4.48 -1.71
CA ILE A 628 28.06 4.49 -2.86
C ILE A 628 27.37 3.90 -4.09
N ALA A 629 26.69 2.77 -3.93
CA ALA A 629 25.93 2.14 -5.00
C ALA A 629 24.84 3.08 -5.56
N ALA A 630 24.09 3.76 -4.69
CA ALA A 630 23.07 4.71 -5.12
C ALA A 630 23.66 5.91 -5.88
N TYR A 631 24.78 6.46 -5.40
CA TYR A 631 25.46 7.57 -6.06
C TYR A 631 25.98 7.19 -7.45
N HIS A 632 26.62 6.02 -7.60
CA HIS A 632 27.07 5.54 -8.91
C HIS A 632 25.90 5.23 -9.85
N SER A 633 24.79 4.69 -9.35
CA SER A 633 23.58 4.51 -10.16
C SER A 633 23.06 5.85 -10.70
N ARG A 634 23.14 6.92 -9.91
CA ARG A 634 22.74 8.27 -10.34
C ARG A 634 23.63 8.85 -11.44
N GLN A 635 24.93 8.52 -11.46
CA GLN A 635 25.84 8.98 -12.51
C GLN A 635 25.65 8.23 -13.85
N LYS A 636 25.07 7.03 -13.81
CA LYS A 636 24.82 6.19 -15.01
C LYS A 636 23.47 6.46 -15.68
N SER A 637 22.51 7.04 -14.95
CA SER A 637 21.19 7.46 -15.43
C SER A 637 21.22 8.87 -16.01
#